data_AF-A0A2R6NS67-F1
#
_entry.id   AF-A0A2R6NS67-F1
#
_cell.length_a   1.000
_cell.length_b   1.000
_cell.length_c   1.000
_cell.angle_alpha   90.00
_cell.angle_beta   90.00
_cell.angle_gamma   90.00
#
_symmetry.space_group_name_H-M   'P 1'
#
loop_
_entity.id
_entity.type
_entity.pdbx_description
1 polymer ?
#
loop_
_entity_poly.entity_id
_entity_poly.type
_entity_poly.pdbx_seq_one_letter_code
_entity_poly.pdbx_strand_id
1 'polypeptide(L)' 'MSLFKQPPPPPTRLGRYRQLSPTAGVHVSPIQLGAMSIGDAWAQFGMGAMDKESSFKLLDAYFDAGGNFIDTANL' A
#
# COMPACT_ATOMS: atom_id res chain seq x y z
N MET A 1 -2.09 30.41 -22.45
CA MET A 1 -1.79 29.65 -21.21
C MET A 1 -2.88 28.62 -21.02
N SER A 2 -2.54 27.35 -20.77
CA SER A 2 -3.55 26.31 -20.52
C SER A 2 -4.34 26.64 -19.25
N LEU A 3 -5.67 26.58 -19.32
CA LEU A 3 -6.57 26.70 -18.17
C LEU A 3 -6.39 25.55 -17.16
N PHE A 4 -5.78 24.44 -17.60
CA PHE A 4 -5.56 23.25 -16.78
C PHE A 4 -4.07 23.05 -16.56
N LYS A 5 -3.63 23.26 -15.31
CA LYS A 5 -2.30 22.90 -14.83
C LYS A 5 -2.28 21.39 -14.57
N GLN A 6 -1.29 20.70 -15.13
CA GLN A 6 -1.09 19.28 -14.82
C GLN A 6 -0.81 19.11 -13.31
N PRO A 7 -1.34 18.05 -12.67
CA PRO A 7 -0.98 17.76 -11.29
C PRO A 7 0.52 17.51 -11.18
N PRO A 8 1.12 17.76 -10.00
CA PRO A 8 2.50 17.38 -9.76
C PRO A 8 2.68 15.87 -9.95
N PRO A 9 3.88 15.41 -10.33
CA PRO A 9 4.16 13.98 -10.37
C PRO A 9 4.02 13.37 -8.98
N PRO A 10 3.68 12.07 -8.88
CA PRO A 10 3.56 11.40 -7.59
C PRO A 10 4.91 11.37 -6.84
N PRO A 11 4.89 11.32 -5.48
CA PRO A 11 6.10 11.34 -4.67
C PRO A 11 7.07 10.20 -4.98
N THR A 12 6.52 9.02 -5.28
CA THR A 12 7.29 7.85 -5.71
C THR A 12 6.63 7.14 -6.90
N ARG A 13 7.24 6.06 -7.38
CA ARG A 13 6.64 5.21 -8.43
C ARG A 13 5.39 4.46 -7.96
N LEU A 14 5.15 4.33 -6.64
CA LEU A 14 3.93 3.69 -6.12
C LEU A 14 2.66 4.45 -6.52
N GLY A 15 2.72 5.79 -6.60
CA GLY A 15 1.59 6.63 -7.03
C GLY A 15 1.28 6.58 -8.53
N ARG A 16 1.93 5.70 -9.31
CA ARG A 16 1.60 5.48 -10.73
C ARG A 16 0.66 4.29 -10.87
N TYR A 17 -0.62 4.53 -10.61
CA TYR A 17 -1.62 3.47 -10.56
C TYR A 17 -1.88 2.80 -11.90
N ARG A 18 -2.26 1.52 -11.84
CA ARG A 18 -2.58 0.65 -12.98
C ARG A 18 -3.94 0.01 -12.76
N GLN A 19 -4.70 -0.20 -13.83
CA GLN A 19 -5.95 -0.94 -13.75
C GLN A 19 -5.66 -2.38 -13.28
N LEU A 20 -6.36 -2.84 -12.24
CA LEU A 20 -6.10 -4.15 -11.64
C LEU A 20 -6.34 -5.31 -12.62
N SER A 21 -7.39 -5.22 -13.43
CA SER A 21 -7.71 -6.16 -14.51
C SER A 21 -8.59 -5.46 -15.57
N PRO A 22 -8.70 -5.97 -16.80
CA PRO A 22 -9.52 -5.35 -17.86
C PRO A 22 -10.98 -5.11 -17.47
N THR A 23 -11.50 -5.89 -16.52
CA THR A 23 -12.90 -5.83 -16.05
C THR A 23 -13.03 -5.18 -14.67
N ALA A 24 -11.94 -4.77 -14.02
CA ALA A 24 -11.96 -4.08 -12.74
C ALA A 24 -11.84 -2.57 -12.94
N GLY A 25 -12.75 -1.80 -12.34
CA GLY A 25 -12.72 -0.32 -12.35
C GLY A 25 -11.71 0.29 -11.37
N VAL A 26 -11.03 -0.53 -10.57
CA VAL A 26 -10.07 -0.07 -9.56
C VAL A 26 -8.68 0.10 -10.15
N HIS A 27 -8.02 1.17 -9.72
CA HIS A 27 -6.63 1.49 -10.07
C HIS A 27 -5.76 1.34 -8.84
N VAL A 28 -4.70 0.54 -8.96
CA VAL A 28 -3.88 0.09 -7.84
C VAL A 28 -2.42 0.44 -8.07
N SER A 29 -1.66 0.63 -6.99
CA SER A 29 -0.21 0.80 -7.06
C SER A 29 0.45 -0.39 -7.76
N PRO A 30 1.59 -0.17 -8.46
CA PRO A 30 2.28 -1.23 -9.18
C PRO A 30 2.86 -2.32 -8.25
N ILE A 31 2.92 -2.06 -6.95
CA ILE A 31 3.29 -3.00 -5.88
C ILE A 31 2.26 -2.89 -4.76
N GLN A 32 1.82 -4.02 -4.24
CA GLN A 32 0.85 -4.14 -3.15
C GLN A 32 1.56 -4.44 -1.83
N LEU A 33 1.03 -3.93 -0.71
CA LEU A 33 1.55 -4.24 0.63
C LEU A 33 0.90 -5.52 1.15
N GLY A 34 1.68 -6.60 1.24
CA GLY A 34 1.25 -7.82 1.93
C GLY A 34 1.24 -7.61 3.45
N ALA A 35 0.10 -7.91 4.09
CA ALA A 35 -0.15 -7.66 5.51
C ALA A 35 0.13 -8.87 6.42
N MET A 36 0.76 -9.94 5.92
CA MET A 36 0.96 -11.18 6.68
C MET A 36 1.66 -10.97 8.02
N SER A 37 2.62 -10.04 8.09
CA SER A 37 3.40 -9.74 9.30
C SER A 37 2.94 -8.47 10.04
N ILE A 38 1.79 -7.90 9.67
CA ILE A 38 1.19 -6.79 10.41
C ILE A 38 0.52 -7.36 11.68
N GLY A 39 0.86 -6.81 12.83
CA GLY A 39 0.44 -7.35 14.14
C GLY A 39 1.40 -8.40 14.70
N ASP A 40 0.97 -9.04 15.79
CA ASP A 40 1.79 -9.96 16.60
C ASP A 40 1.26 -11.41 16.62
N ALA A 41 0.13 -11.68 15.96
CA ALA A 41 -0.54 -13.00 15.96
C ALA A 41 0.38 -14.15 15.51
N TRP A 42 1.30 -13.86 14.57
CA TRP A 42 2.20 -14.84 13.96
C TRP A 42 3.59 -14.92 14.61
N ALA A 43 3.84 -14.12 15.66
CA ALA A 43 5.14 -14.06 16.32
C ALA A 43 5.59 -15.43 16.87
N GLN A 44 4.66 -16.17 17.45
CA GLN A 44 4.90 -17.52 17.99
C GLN A 44 5.31 -18.55 16.92
N PHE A 45 5.00 -18.28 15.65
CA PHE A 45 5.34 -19.12 14.51
C PHE A 45 6.60 -18.66 13.77
N GLY A 46 7.34 -17.67 14.32
CA GLY A 46 8.60 -17.20 13.76
C GLY A 46 8.47 -16.21 12.59
N MET A 47 7.25 -15.72 12.30
CA MET A 47 7.01 -14.77 11.20
C MET A 47 7.26 -13.31 11.58
N GLY A 48 7.93 -13.09 12.71
CA GLY A 48 8.13 -11.77 13.32
C GLY A 48 6.92 -11.28 14.10
N ALA A 49 7.16 -10.25 14.93
CA ALA A 49 6.11 -9.49 15.60
C ALA A 49 6.21 -8.04 15.13
N MET A 50 5.09 -7.44 14.79
CA MET A 50 4.98 -6.03 14.52
C MET A 50 3.94 -5.45 15.46
N ASP A 51 4.40 -4.77 16.51
CA ASP A 51 3.47 -4.10 17.42
C ASP A 51 2.62 -3.05 16.70
N LYS A 52 1.61 -2.52 17.40
CA LYS A 52 0.71 -1.55 16.81
C LYS A 52 1.46 -0.33 16.28
N GLU A 53 2.41 0.22 17.03
CA GLU A 53 3.14 1.43 16.61
C GLU A 53 3.93 1.21 15.32
N SER A 54 4.72 0.13 15.24
CA SER A 54 5.48 -0.23 14.04
C SER A 54 4.58 -0.60 12.86
N SER A 55 3.44 -1.23 13.10
CA SER A 55 2.42 -1.52 12.08
C SER A 55 1.89 -0.24 11.45
N PHE A 56 1.50 0.75 12.27
CA PHE A 56 1.05 2.04 11.78
C PHE A 56 2.16 2.77 11.02
N LYS A 57 3.39 2.75 11.54
CA LYS A 57 4.55 3.37 10.86
C LYS A 57 4.78 2.78 9.46
N LEU A 58 4.63 1.46 9.29
CA LEU A 58 4.74 0.82 7.97
C LEU A 58 3.59 1.22 7.04
N LEU A 59 2.36 1.21 7.55
CA LEU A 59 1.17 1.59 6.79
C LEU A 59 1.23 3.04 6.33
N ASP A 60 1.61 3.97 7.22
CA ASP A 60 1.79 5.39 6.93
C ASP A 60 2.87 5.59 5.87
N ALA A 61 4.04 4.94 6.03
CA ALA A 61 5.11 5.03 5.05
C ALA A 61 4.69 4.53 3.65
N TYR A 62 3.90 3.45 3.58
CA TYR A 62 3.38 2.94 2.31
C TYR A 62 2.38 3.91 1.68
N PHE A 63 1.46 4.45 2.48
CA PHE A 63 0.48 5.43 2.03
C PHE A 63 1.13 6.73 1.55
N ASP A 64 2.04 7.30 2.33
CA ASP A 64 2.76 8.54 2.02
C ASP A 64 3.64 8.40 0.76
N ALA A 65 4.18 7.20 0.51
CA ALA A 65 4.88 6.89 -0.73
C ALA A 65 3.93 6.80 -1.95
N GLY A 66 2.61 6.79 -1.73
CA GLY A 66 1.57 6.73 -2.75
C GLY A 66 0.98 5.33 -2.96
N GLY A 67 1.29 4.36 -2.10
CA GLY A 67 0.67 3.03 -2.11
C GLY A 67 -0.82 3.08 -1.76
N ASN A 68 -1.63 2.21 -2.36
CA ASN A 68 -3.10 2.23 -2.16
C ASN A 68 -3.76 0.86 -2.09
N PHE A 69 -2.98 -0.23 -1.98
CA PHE A 69 -3.51 -1.59 -1.98
C PHE A 69 -2.83 -2.44 -0.91
N ILE A 70 -3.63 -2.99 0.00
CA ILE A 70 -3.19 -3.88 1.08
C ILE A 70 -3.80 -5.26 0.83
N ASP A 71 -2.96 -6.29 0.85
CA ASP A 71 -3.34 -7.69 0.71
C ASP A 71 -3.36 -8.36 2.09
N THR A 72 -4.49 -8.97 2.49
CA THR A 72 -4.70 -9.54 3.82
C THR A 72 -5.63 -10.76 3.79
N ALA A 73 -5.67 -11.52 4.88
CA ALA A 73 -6.52 -12.69 5.05
C ALA A 73 -7.02 -12.77 6.51
N ASN A 74 -8.11 -13.51 6.72
CA ASN A 74 -8.80 -13.62 8.02
C ASN A 74 -8.27 -14.75 8.93
N LEU A 75 -7.27 -15.49 8.46
CA LEU A 75 -6.60 -16.56 9.21
C LEU A 75 -5.33 -16.02 9.81
#